data_AF-A0A955Z300-F1
#
_entry.id   AF-A0A955Z300-F1
#
_cell.length_a   1.000
_cell.length_b   1.000
_cell.length_c   1.000
_cell.angle_alpha   90.00
_cell.angle_beta   90.00
_cell.angle_gamma   90.00
#
_symmetry.space_group_name_H-M   'P 1'
#
loop_
_entity.id
_entity.type
_entity.pdbx_description
1 polymer ?
#
loop_
_entity_poly.entity_id
_entity_poly.type
_entity_poly.pdbx_seq_one_letter_code
_entity_poly.pdbx_strand_id
1 'polypeptide(L)'
;MPDRYPLSDALTREIVAEFPSFAIVDKRESALQRAIHVALSVVTLGGQRSYLTKYHTVLFGKLWVPDAWGEEDDEDRFILLRHERVHLRQRKRLGDVVMAFVYLVPFFPLGLAYGRARIEWEAYVETLRATCEVRGLAAAEALRPHIVGRFTGPDYGWMWPFPSQVHRWFDEAIADLRAEQGD
;
A
#
# COMPACT_ATOMS: atom_id res chain seq x y z
N MET A 1 -25.72 10.66 14.03
CA MET A 1 -25.32 11.24 12.73
C MET A 1 -24.93 10.07 11.85
N PRO A 2 -25.34 10.00 10.58
CA PRO A 2 -24.77 8.98 9.69
C PRO A 2 -23.24 9.13 9.71
N ASP A 3 -22.53 8.02 9.83
CA ASP A 3 -21.07 7.99 9.73
C ASP A 3 -20.71 8.72 8.42
N ARG A 4 -19.79 9.69 8.47
CA ARG A 4 -19.38 10.47 7.30
C ARG A 4 -18.74 9.57 6.23
N TYR A 5 -18.27 8.40 6.64
CA TYR A 5 -17.51 7.44 5.84
C TYR A 5 -17.95 6.00 6.16
N PRO A 6 -19.20 5.62 5.85
CA PRO A 6 -19.78 4.36 6.31
C PRO A 6 -18.99 3.11 5.89
N LEU A 7 -18.42 3.07 4.67
CA LEU A 7 -17.65 1.92 4.18
C LEU A 7 -16.32 1.80 4.91
N SER A 8 -15.54 2.89 4.92
CA SER A 8 -14.21 2.87 5.52
C SER A 8 -14.25 2.78 7.05
N ASP A 9 -15.26 3.35 7.71
CA ASP A 9 -15.46 3.23 9.16
C ASP A 9 -15.87 1.80 9.55
N ALA A 10 -16.71 1.14 8.75
CA ALA A 10 -17.05 -0.27 8.94
C ALA A 10 -15.81 -1.18 8.80
N LEU A 11 -15.05 -1.00 7.73
CA LEU A 11 -13.82 -1.77 7.51
C LEU A 11 -12.77 -1.48 8.59
N THR A 12 -12.66 -0.25 9.07
CA THR A 12 -11.76 0.10 10.18
C THR A 12 -12.10 -0.70 11.44
N ARG A 13 -13.39 -0.84 11.77
CA ARG A 13 -13.83 -1.67 12.91
C ARG A 13 -13.44 -3.13 12.75
N GLU A 14 -13.56 -3.70 11.55
CA GLU A 14 -13.09 -5.07 11.28
C GLU A 14 -11.57 -5.21 11.41
N ILE A 15 -10.81 -4.24 10.91
CA ILE A 15 -9.34 -4.25 11.01
C ILE A 15 -8.94 -4.16 12.48
N VAL A 16 -9.58 -3.33 13.30
CA VAL A 16 -9.31 -3.27 14.75
C VAL A 16 -9.67 -4.58 15.43
N ALA A 17 -10.77 -5.25 15.04
CA ALA A 17 -11.13 -6.55 15.58
C ALA A 17 -10.08 -7.64 15.22
N GLU A 18 -9.54 -7.61 13.99
CA GLU A 18 -8.49 -8.53 13.55
C GLU A 18 -7.10 -8.19 14.15
N PHE A 19 -6.83 -6.90 14.35
CA PHE A 19 -5.57 -6.33 14.82
C PHE A 19 -5.84 -5.28 15.91
N PRO A 20 -5.97 -5.69 17.19
CA PRO A 20 -6.35 -4.77 18.28
C PRO A 20 -5.38 -3.60 18.52
N SER A 21 -4.13 -3.71 18.06
CA SER A 21 -3.14 -2.62 18.10
C SER A 21 -3.26 -1.64 16.93
N PHE A 22 -4.18 -1.88 15.99
CA PHE A 22 -4.35 -1.02 14.82
C PHE A 22 -4.92 0.33 15.21
N ALA A 23 -4.29 1.36 14.67
CA ALA A 23 -4.75 2.74 14.79
C ALA A 23 -4.37 3.50 13.53
N ILE A 24 -5.25 4.41 13.12
CA ILE A 24 -4.97 5.42 12.10
C ILE A 24 -4.37 6.62 12.84
N VAL A 25 -3.16 7.04 12.48
CA VAL A 25 -2.42 8.07 13.21
C VAL A 25 -1.83 9.10 12.25
N ASP A 26 -1.95 10.38 12.58
CA ASP A 26 -1.35 11.48 11.79
C ASP A 26 0.19 11.40 11.86
N LYS A 27 0.83 11.43 10.68
CA LYS A 27 2.29 11.39 10.54
C LYS A 27 3.00 12.56 11.22
N ARG A 28 2.41 13.76 11.23
CA ARG A 28 3.05 14.99 11.74
C ARG A 28 3.36 14.92 13.22
N GLU A 29 2.54 14.19 13.98
CA GLU A 29 2.66 14.13 15.43
C GLU A 29 3.75 13.15 15.89
N SER A 30 4.21 12.23 15.04
CA SER A 30 5.14 11.16 15.42
C SER A 30 6.62 11.54 15.29
N ALA A 31 7.31 11.63 16.43
CA ALA A 31 8.76 11.81 16.49
C ALA A 31 9.53 10.68 15.78
N LEU A 32 9.00 9.46 15.80
CA LEU A 32 9.58 8.30 15.12
C LEU A 32 9.50 8.44 13.60
N GLN A 33 8.36 8.88 13.05
CA GLN A 33 8.20 9.10 11.62
C GLN A 33 9.12 10.23 11.12
N ARG A 34 9.31 11.29 11.92
CA ARG A 34 10.29 12.35 11.63
C ARG A 34 11.73 11.83 11.66
N ALA A 35 12.08 10.95 12.61
CA ALA A 35 13.40 10.34 12.66
C ALA A 35 13.66 9.42 11.45
N ILE A 36 12.69 8.59 11.07
CA ILE A 36 12.77 7.75 9.86
C ILE A 36 12.92 8.61 8.61
N HIS A 37 12.16 9.70 8.49
CA HIS A 37 12.29 10.63 7.37
C HIS A 37 13.70 11.22 7.24
N VAL A 38 14.30 11.64 8.35
CA VAL A 38 15.68 12.16 8.36
C VAL A 38 16.66 11.05 8.00
N ALA A 39 16.53 9.87 8.59
CA ALA A 39 17.39 8.73 8.29
C ALA A 39 17.32 8.34 6.81
N LEU A 40 16.12 8.21 6.24
CA LEU A 40 15.91 7.95 4.82
C LEU A 40 16.50 9.06 3.96
N SER A 41 16.25 10.33 4.30
CA SER A 41 16.80 11.46 3.57
C SER A 41 18.34 11.49 3.57
N VAL A 42 18.97 11.09 4.67
CA VAL A 42 20.44 11.00 4.77
C VAL A 42 20.97 9.81 3.96
N VAL A 43 20.41 8.62 4.17
CA VAL A 43 20.85 7.38 3.50
C VAL A 43 20.64 7.44 1.99
N THR A 44 19.55 8.07 1.53
CA THR A 44 19.25 8.21 0.09
C THR A 44 19.78 9.51 -0.51
N LEU A 45 20.66 10.26 0.18
CA LEU A 45 21.21 11.54 -0.29
C LEU A 45 20.13 12.54 -0.76
N GLY A 46 18.97 12.56 -0.08
CA GLY A 46 17.83 13.43 -0.40
C GLY A 46 16.78 12.83 -1.34
N GLY A 47 16.97 11.61 -1.86
CA GLY A 47 16.03 10.93 -2.75
C GLY A 47 14.63 10.65 -2.16
N GLN A 48 14.48 10.53 -0.84
CA GLN A 48 13.19 10.25 -0.17
C GLN A 48 12.63 11.42 0.67
N ARG A 49 12.85 12.67 0.23
CA ARG A 49 12.32 13.86 0.91
C ARG A 49 10.78 13.95 0.98
N SER A 50 10.05 13.16 0.19
CA SER A 50 8.57 13.15 0.19
C SER A 50 7.94 12.11 1.14
N TYR A 51 8.74 11.38 1.92
CA TYR A 51 8.28 10.32 2.82
C TYR A 51 7.17 10.75 3.80
N LEU A 52 7.29 11.96 4.37
CA LEU A 52 6.32 12.47 5.36
C LEU A 52 5.05 13.03 4.73
N THR A 53 5.09 13.47 3.47
CA THR A 53 4.07 14.33 2.89
C THR A 53 3.22 13.67 1.81
N LYS A 54 3.70 12.59 1.17
CA LYS A 54 3.03 11.99 0.01
C LYS A 54 2.64 10.52 0.14
N TYR A 55 3.17 9.80 1.13
CA TYR A 55 2.96 8.36 1.21
C TYR A 55 2.15 8.00 2.45
N HIS A 56 1.21 7.08 2.29
CA HIS A 56 0.66 6.30 3.38
C HIS A 56 1.69 5.24 3.77
N THR A 57 1.79 4.93 5.06
CA THR A 57 2.75 3.92 5.52
C THR A 57 2.16 3.16 6.66
N VAL A 58 2.01 1.85 6.51
CA VAL A 58 1.76 0.96 7.65
C VAL A 58 3.09 0.59 8.29
N LEU A 59 3.26 1.03 9.54
CA LEU A 59 4.45 0.76 10.32
C LEU A 59 4.05 0.51 11.78
N PHE A 60 4.54 -0.57 12.34
CA PHE A 60 4.19 -1.05 13.68
C PHE A 60 2.68 -1.27 13.89
N GLY A 61 1.97 -1.64 12.81
CA GLY A 61 0.55 -1.96 12.89
C GLY A 61 -0.34 -0.74 12.96
N LYS A 62 0.21 0.44 12.71
CA LYS A 62 -0.52 1.70 12.60
C LYS A 62 -0.50 2.15 11.15
N LEU A 63 -1.65 2.58 10.65
CA LEU A 63 -1.73 3.28 9.37
C LEU A 63 -1.39 4.74 9.64
N TRP A 64 -0.23 5.17 9.14
CA TRP A 64 0.21 6.54 9.27
C TRP A 64 -0.28 7.34 8.07
N VAL A 65 -1.23 8.25 8.32
CA VAL A 65 -1.90 9.04 7.28
C VAL A 65 -1.40 10.49 7.26
N PRO A 66 -1.38 11.15 6.09
CA PRO A 66 -1.20 12.59 5.98
C PRO A 66 -2.53 13.33 6.25
N ASP A 67 -2.44 14.65 6.39
CA ASP A 67 -3.57 15.55 6.70
C ASP A 67 -4.76 15.41 5.75
N ALA A 68 -4.47 15.06 4.48
CA ALA A 68 -5.45 14.88 3.42
C ALA A 68 -6.42 13.72 3.67
N TRP A 69 -6.17 12.84 4.65
CA TRP A 69 -7.07 11.71 4.98
C TRP A 69 -8.51 12.16 5.30
N GLY A 70 -8.68 13.34 5.90
CA GLY A 70 -10.01 13.91 6.18
C GLY A 70 -10.72 14.50 4.95
N GLU A 71 -10.02 14.58 3.82
CA GLU A 71 -10.52 15.12 2.55
C GLU A 71 -10.75 14.02 1.50
N GLU A 72 -10.18 12.82 1.70
CA GLU A 72 -10.40 11.65 0.83
C GLU A 72 -11.85 11.17 0.87
N ASP A 73 -12.32 10.65 -0.27
CA ASP A 73 -13.66 10.04 -0.38
C ASP A 73 -13.73 8.67 0.32
N ASP A 74 -14.94 8.23 0.66
CA ASP A 74 -15.12 7.00 1.44
C ASP A 74 -14.65 5.74 0.69
N GLU A 75 -14.76 5.73 -0.65
CA GLU A 75 -14.33 4.61 -1.49
C GLU A 75 -12.80 4.52 -1.59
N ASP A 76 -12.10 5.65 -1.75
CA ASP A 76 -10.64 5.75 -1.75
C ASP A 76 -10.08 5.26 -0.42
N ARG A 77 -10.67 5.74 0.68
CA ARG A 77 -10.30 5.30 2.04
C ARG A 77 -10.54 3.80 2.21
N PHE A 78 -11.66 3.29 1.71
CA PHE A 78 -11.97 1.86 1.75
C PHE A 78 -10.96 1.03 0.96
N ILE A 79 -10.66 1.42 -0.29
CA ILE A 79 -9.67 0.75 -1.15
C ILE A 79 -8.28 0.77 -0.50
N LEU A 80 -7.88 1.91 0.08
CA LEU A 80 -6.62 2.01 0.80
C LEU A 80 -6.60 1.08 2.02
N LEU A 81 -7.65 1.08 2.85
CA LEU A 81 -7.71 0.22 4.03
C LEU A 81 -7.68 -1.28 3.67
N ARG A 82 -8.30 -1.69 2.56
CA ARG A 82 -8.21 -3.06 2.04
C ARG A 82 -6.77 -3.42 1.69
N HIS A 83 -6.07 -2.53 0.98
CA HIS A 83 -4.65 -2.69 0.65
C HIS A 83 -3.78 -2.80 1.91
N GLU A 84 -3.96 -1.87 2.85
CA GLU A 84 -3.16 -1.80 4.08
C GLU A 84 -3.44 -2.98 5.03
N ARG A 85 -4.66 -3.54 5.03
CA ARG A 85 -4.99 -4.78 5.75
C ARG A 85 -4.16 -5.97 5.26
N VAL A 86 -3.82 -6.03 3.97
CA VAL A 86 -2.90 -7.06 3.45
C VAL A 86 -1.51 -6.92 4.08
N HIS A 87 -0.97 -5.70 4.17
CA HIS A 87 0.30 -5.45 4.85
C HIS A 87 0.29 -5.82 6.33
N LEU A 88 -0.82 -5.60 7.05
CA LEU A 88 -0.99 -6.05 8.43
C LEU A 88 -0.95 -7.58 8.54
N ARG A 89 -1.62 -8.30 7.63
CA ARG A 89 -1.59 -9.78 7.57
C ARG A 89 -0.20 -10.31 7.23
N GLN A 90 0.47 -9.69 6.26
CA GLN A 90 1.85 -10.02 5.90
C GLN A 90 2.80 -9.80 7.07
N ARG A 91 2.66 -8.68 7.80
CA ARG A 91 3.42 -8.41 9.02
C ARG A 91 3.15 -9.45 10.11
N LYS A 92 1.89 -9.83 10.34
CA LYS A 92 1.53 -10.89 11.30
C LYS A 92 2.15 -12.24 10.93
N ARG A 93 2.29 -12.53 9.63
CA ARG A 93 2.90 -13.76 9.10
C ARG A 93 4.44 -13.75 9.16
N LEU A 94 5.07 -12.63 8.83
CA LEU A 94 6.53 -12.52 8.69
C LEU A 94 7.23 -12.06 9.99
N GLY A 95 6.52 -11.34 10.86
CA GLY A 95 7.09 -10.65 12.01
C GLY A 95 7.83 -9.36 11.64
N ASP A 96 8.04 -8.49 12.63
CA ASP A 96 8.59 -7.15 12.43
C ASP A 96 10.01 -7.14 11.88
N VAL A 97 10.84 -8.08 12.31
CA VAL A 97 12.25 -8.15 11.90
C VAL A 97 12.38 -8.52 10.43
N VAL A 98 11.63 -9.54 9.98
CA VAL A 98 11.64 -9.96 8.57
C VAL A 98 11.00 -8.90 7.68
N MET A 99 9.87 -8.33 8.13
CA MET A 99 9.20 -7.24 7.40
C MET A 99 10.15 -6.03 7.25
N ALA A 100 10.81 -5.61 8.32
CA ALA A 100 11.78 -4.53 8.28
C ALA A 100 12.98 -4.87 7.37
N PHE A 101 13.50 -6.11 7.43
CA PHE A 101 14.58 -6.55 6.55
C PHE A 101 14.19 -6.46 5.07
N VAL A 102 12.98 -6.93 4.71
CA VAL A 102 12.47 -6.86 3.33
C VAL A 102 12.33 -5.41 2.82
N TYR A 103 11.98 -4.47 3.70
CA TYR A 103 11.85 -3.05 3.35
C TYR A 103 13.17 -2.26 3.41
N LEU A 104 14.09 -2.61 4.32
CA LEU A 104 15.33 -1.86 4.60
C LEU A 104 16.56 -2.41 3.89
N VAL A 105 16.53 -3.64 3.40
CA VAL A 105 17.66 -4.26 2.67
C VAL A 105 17.32 -4.49 1.19
N PRO A 106 17.01 -3.44 0.39
CA PRO A 106 16.77 -3.57 -1.04
C PRO A 106 18.05 -3.55 -1.90
N PHE A 107 19.24 -3.38 -1.31
CA PHE A 107 20.44 -2.96 -2.05
C PHE A 107 21.39 -4.07 -2.51
N PHE A 108 21.04 -5.36 -2.37
CA PHE A 108 21.98 -6.41 -2.77
C PHE A 108 21.32 -7.57 -3.55
N PRO A 109 21.63 -7.76 -4.86
CA PRO A 109 22.41 -6.91 -5.77
C PRO A 109 21.50 -6.09 -6.72
N LEU A 110 21.78 -4.78 -6.84
CA LEU A 110 21.35 -3.91 -7.96
C LEU A 110 19.85 -3.61 -8.09
N GLY A 111 19.26 -2.87 -7.15
CA GLY A 111 18.00 -2.16 -7.40
C GLY A 111 16.77 -3.05 -7.62
N LEU A 112 16.85 -4.33 -7.27
CA LEU A 112 15.72 -5.26 -7.28
C LEU A 112 15.25 -5.47 -5.84
N ALA A 113 14.26 -4.71 -5.41
CA ALA A 113 13.58 -4.95 -4.14
C ALA A 113 12.60 -6.14 -4.27
N TYR A 114 13.08 -7.32 -4.68
CA TYR A 114 12.27 -8.50 -5.01
C TYR A 114 11.26 -8.83 -3.91
N GLY A 115 11.72 -8.89 -2.66
CA GLY A 115 10.86 -9.18 -1.51
C GLY A 115 9.76 -8.15 -1.33
N ARG A 116 10.10 -6.85 -1.46
CA ARG A 116 9.13 -5.75 -1.40
C ARG A 116 8.13 -5.84 -2.53
N ALA A 117 8.58 -6.10 -3.75
CA ALA A 117 7.72 -6.23 -4.90
C ALA A 117 6.69 -7.36 -4.70
N ARG A 118 7.11 -8.53 -4.20
CA ARG A 118 6.21 -9.67 -3.84
C ARG A 118 5.15 -9.30 -2.82
N ILE A 119 5.50 -8.54 -1.79
CA ILE A 119 4.58 -8.04 -0.77
C ILE A 119 3.57 -7.07 -1.39
N GLU A 120 4.03 -6.13 -2.22
CA GLU A 120 3.20 -5.13 -2.88
C GLU A 120 2.26 -5.75 -3.92
N TRP A 121 2.66 -6.80 -4.65
CA TRP A 121 1.76 -7.48 -5.60
C TRP A 121 0.53 -8.06 -4.91
N GLU A 122 0.69 -8.72 -3.76
CA GLU A 122 -0.43 -9.25 -2.98
C GLU A 122 -1.39 -8.13 -2.56
N ALA A 123 -0.85 -6.98 -2.14
CA ALA A 123 -1.65 -5.82 -1.75
C ALA A 123 -2.35 -5.14 -2.95
N TYR A 124 -1.69 -5.05 -4.11
CA TYR A 124 -2.30 -4.50 -5.32
C TYR A 124 -3.34 -5.41 -5.96
N VAL A 125 -3.26 -6.75 -5.81
CA VAL A 125 -4.40 -7.63 -6.16
C VAL A 125 -5.64 -7.21 -5.37
N GLU A 126 -5.48 -6.95 -4.07
CA GLU A 126 -6.57 -6.52 -3.21
C GLU A 126 -7.08 -5.11 -3.57
N THR A 127 -6.18 -4.20 -3.97
CA THR A 127 -6.58 -2.90 -4.53
C THR A 127 -7.43 -3.05 -5.79
N LEU A 128 -7.04 -3.93 -6.72
CA LEU A 128 -7.82 -4.18 -7.94
C LEU A 128 -9.20 -4.76 -7.59
N ARG A 129 -9.26 -5.74 -6.69
CA ARG A 129 -10.51 -6.33 -6.22
C ARG A 129 -11.42 -5.30 -5.56
N ALA A 130 -10.91 -4.54 -4.59
CA ALA A 130 -11.67 -3.52 -3.89
C ALA A 130 -12.16 -2.42 -4.85
N THR A 131 -11.31 -1.99 -5.80
CA THR A 131 -11.69 -1.01 -6.83
C THR A 131 -12.79 -1.57 -7.73
N CYS A 132 -12.69 -2.84 -8.13
CA CYS A 132 -13.71 -3.50 -8.93
C CYS A 132 -15.04 -3.62 -8.16
N GLU A 133 -14.98 -3.90 -6.86
CA GLU A 133 -16.13 -4.01 -5.95
C GLU A 133 -16.90 -2.69 -5.83
N VAL A 134 -16.21 -1.56 -5.61
CA VAL A 134 -16.89 -0.27 -5.36
C VAL A 134 -17.06 0.61 -6.60
N ARG A 135 -16.19 0.49 -7.61
CA ARG A 135 -16.15 1.36 -8.81
C ARG A 135 -16.27 0.61 -10.13
N GLY A 136 -16.31 -0.73 -10.11
CA GLY A 136 -16.47 -1.57 -11.29
C GLY A 136 -15.17 -1.93 -12.01
N LEU A 137 -15.25 -2.94 -12.88
CA LEU A 137 -14.10 -3.53 -13.58
C LEU A 137 -13.31 -2.50 -14.40
N ALA A 138 -14.00 -1.59 -15.09
CA ALA A 138 -13.35 -0.55 -15.91
C ALA A 138 -12.46 0.39 -15.06
N ALA A 139 -12.87 0.71 -13.83
CA ALA A 139 -12.06 1.52 -12.92
C ALA A 139 -10.81 0.76 -12.45
N ALA A 140 -10.95 -0.54 -12.17
CA ALA A 140 -9.81 -1.39 -11.81
C ALA A 140 -8.80 -1.50 -12.97
N GLU A 141 -9.29 -1.71 -14.22
CA GLU A 141 -8.44 -1.72 -15.42
C GLU A 141 -7.69 -0.40 -15.64
N ALA A 142 -8.34 0.73 -15.32
CA ALA A 142 -7.76 2.07 -15.45
C ALA A 142 -6.58 2.33 -14.47
N LEU A 143 -6.39 1.50 -13.43
CA LEU A 143 -5.25 1.62 -12.51
C LEU A 143 -3.92 1.17 -13.10
N ARG A 144 -3.92 0.49 -14.26
CA ARG A 144 -2.71 -0.05 -14.90
C ARG A 144 -1.53 0.91 -14.97
N PRO A 145 -1.64 2.11 -15.58
CA PRO A 145 -0.49 3.02 -15.71
C PRO A 145 0.07 3.42 -14.34
N HIS A 146 -0.79 3.62 -13.35
CA HIS A 146 -0.38 3.94 -11.98
C HIS A 146 0.39 2.77 -11.36
N ILE A 147 -0.18 1.56 -11.36
CA ILE A 147 0.44 0.38 -10.74
C ILE A 147 1.76 0.03 -11.44
N VAL A 148 1.80 0.01 -12.77
CA VAL A 148 3.05 -0.25 -13.51
C VAL A 148 4.11 0.79 -13.13
N GLY A 149 3.77 2.08 -13.12
CA GLY A 149 4.68 3.14 -12.71
C GLY A 149 5.22 2.98 -11.28
N ARG A 150 4.41 2.46 -10.35
CA ARG A 150 4.83 2.17 -8.97
C ARG A 150 5.87 1.07 -8.90
N PHE A 151 5.73 0.00 -9.69
CA PHE A 151 6.69 -1.10 -9.69
C PHE A 151 7.98 -0.76 -10.46
N THR A 152 7.86 -0.13 -11.62
CA THR A 152 9.00 0.08 -12.53
C THR A 152 9.66 1.44 -12.37
N GLY A 153 9.06 2.35 -11.60
CA GLY A 153 9.50 3.73 -11.47
C GLY A 153 10.51 3.98 -10.35
N PRO A 154 11.22 5.12 -10.41
CA PRO A 154 12.20 5.52 -9.40
C PRO A 154 11.57 5.83 -8.04
N ASP A 155 10.30 6.26 -8.00
CA ASP A 155 9.60 6.69 -6.78
C ASP A 155 9.56 5.59 -5.70
N TYR A 156 9.66 4.32 -6.11
CA TYR A 156 9.66 3.15 -5.24
C TYR A 156 10.96 2.33 -5.35
N GLY A 157 11.99 2.90 -5.98
CA GLY A 157 13.30 2.29 -6.10
C GLY A 157 13.37 1.14 -7.11
N TRP A 158 12.60 1.22 -8.21
CA TRP A 158 12.56 0.19 -9.24
C TRP A 158 12.29 -1.20 -8.68
N MET A 159 11.25 -1.33 -7.83
CA MET A 159 10.91 -2.60 -7.17
C MET A 159 10.90 -3.79 -8.12
N TRP A 160 10.42 -3.56 -9.35
CA TRP A 160 10.52 -4.49 -10.46
C TRP A 160 10.71 -3.77 -11.81
N PRO A 161 11.93 -3.67 -12.36
CA PRO A 161 12.21 -2.92 -13.58
C PRO A 161 11.87 -3.69 -14.87
N PHE A 162 11.07 -4.76 -14.79
CA PHE A 162 10.64 -5.56 -15.95
C PHE A 162 9.16 -5.29 -16.26
N PRO A 163 8.82 -4.20 -16.99
CA PRO A 163 7.43 -3.78 -17.19
C PRO A 163 6.56 -4.84 -17.85
N SER A 164 7.11 -5.62 -18.79
CA SER A 164 6.37 -6.72 -19.45
C SER A 164 5.83 -7.75 -18.47
N GLN A 165 6.58 -8.05 -17.40
CA GLN A 165 6.13 -8.97 -16.35
C GLN A 165 5.02 -8.36 -15.50
N VAL A 166 5.11 -7.06 -15.18
CA VAL A 166 4.07 -6.34 -14.43
C VAL A 166 2.78 -6.25 -15.26
N HIS A 167 2.88 -5.95 -16.55
CA HIS A 167 1.75 -5.94 -17.46
C HIS A 167 1.05 -7.30 -17.52
N ARG A 168 1.82 -8.39 -17.70
CA ARG A 168 1.27 -9.74 -17.73
C ARG A 168 0.58 -10.10 -16.42
N TRP A 169 1.22 -9.84 -15.28
CA TRP A 169 0.60 -10.08 -13.97
C TRP A 169 -0.70 -9.29 -13.80
N PHE A 170 -0.73 -8.03 -14.26
CA PHE A 170 -1.94 -7.21 -14.21
C PHE A 170 -3.05 -7.81 -15.10
N ASP A 171 -2.72 -8.31 -16.29
CA ASP A 171 -3.68 -8.95 -17.19
C ASP A 171 -4.28 -10.21 -16.55
N GLU A 172 -3.45 -11.03 -15.91
CA GLU A 172 -3.87 -12.22 -15.15
C GLU A 172 -4.83 -11.81 -14.01
N ALA A 173 -4.47 -10.81 -13.20
CA ALA A 173 -5.32 -10.34 -12.11
C ALA A 173 -6.68 -9.79 -12.57
N ILE A 174 -6.72 -9.04 -13.69
CA ILE A 174 -7.98 -8.56 -14.27
C ILE A 174 -8.81 -9.71 -14.86
N ALA A 175 -8.16 -10.70 -15.48
CA ALA A 175 -8.84 -11.87 -16.01
C ALA A 175 -9.52 -12.67 -14.90
N ASP A 176 -8.84 -12.87 -13.77
CA ASP A 176 -9.39 -13.53 -12.58
C ASP A 176 -10.61 -12.76 -12.04
N LEU A 177 -10.50 -11.42 -11.89
CA LEU A 177 -11.64 -10.59 -11.45
C LEU A 177 -12.81 -10.63 -12.42
N ARG A 178 -12.56 -10.68 -13.73
CA ARG A 178 -13.63 -10.79 -14.73
C ARG A 178 -14.34 -12.14 -14.64
N ALA A 179 -13.60 -13.21 -14.37
CA ALA A 179 -14.18 -14.53 -14.13
C ALA A 179 -15.05 -14.52 -12.86
N GLU A 180 -14.56 -13.93 -11.77
CA GLU A 180 -15.32 -13.79 -10.51
C GLU A 180 -16.63 -13.00 -10.66
N GLN A 181 -16.74 -12.07 -11.63
CA GLN A 181 -17.97 -11.30 -11.90
C GLN A 181 -18.93 -11.94 -12.92
N GLY A 182 -18.46 -12.93 -13.68
CA GLY A 182 -19.24 -13.62 -14.72
C GLY A 182 -20.03 -14.81 -14.20
N ASP A 183 -19.73 -15.28 -12.98
CA ASP A 183 -20.42 -16.33 -12.23
C ASP A 183 -21.51 -15.76 -11.31
#